data_AF-A0A285EBH4-F1
#
_entry.id   AF-A0A285EBH4-F1
#
_cell.length_a   1.000
_cell.length_b   1.000
_cell.length_c   1.000
_cell.angle_alpha   90.00
_cell.angle_beta   90.00
_cell.angle_gamma   90.00
#
_symmetry.space_group_name_H-M   'P 1'
#
loop_
_entity.id
_entity.type
_entity.pdbx_description
1 polymer ?
#
loop_
_entity_poly.entity_id
_entity_poly.type
_entity_poly.pdbx_seq_one_letter_code
_entity_poly.pdbx_strand_id
1 'polypeptide(L)'
;MTRHVLPPEMHAAAPARVPTSDVGAWRLRRLLDAGFPPPLAAQLAATPGVDLHALLGLVDRGCPPELAARILAPIDEASDEP
;
A
#
# COMPACT_ATOMS: atom_id res chain seq x y z
N MET A 1 20.94 -46.38 8.81
CA MET A 1 20.69 -45.67 10.08
C MET A 1 21.37 -44.31 10.02
N THR A 2 20.67 -43.27 9.53
CA THR A 2 21.16 -41.89 9.62
C THR A 2 19.96 -41.01 9.93
N ARG A 3 19.80 -40.65 11.20
CA ARG A 3 18.72 -39.77 11.65
C ARG A 3 19.14 -38.34 11.33
N HIS A 4 18.52 -37.75 10.31
CA HIS A 4 18.68 -36.33 10.01
C HIS A 4 18.13 -35.55 11.23
N VAL A 5 19.01 -34.85 11.95
CA VAL A 5 18.58 -33.87 12.96
C VAL A 5 18.31 -32.57 12.21
N LEU A 6 17.05 -32.11 12.25
CA LEU A 6 16.65 -30.79 11.77
C LEU A 6 17.09 -29.74 12.83
N PRO A 7 17.64 -28.57 12.45
CA PRO A 7 17.94 -27.49 13.40
C PRO A 7 16.65 -26.95 14.05
N PRO A 8 16.72 -26.46 15.30
CA PRO A 8 15.57 -25.90 15.99
C PRO A 8 15.13 -24.62 15.27
N GLU A 9 13.83 -24.57 15.04
CA GLU A 9 13.14 -23.55 14.29
C GLU A 9 13.32 -22.21 15.02
N MET A 10 14.06 -21.31 14.38
CA MET A 10 14.14 -19.90 14.75
C MET A 10 12.71 -19.38 14.87
N HIS A 11 12.20 -19.33 16.10
CA HIS A 11 10.89 -18.74 16.38
C HIS A 11 10.90 -17.35 15.77
N ALA A 12 10.04 -17.14 14.77
CA ALA A 12 9.82 -15.83 14.18
C ALA A 12 9.43 -14.89 15.32
N ALA A 13 10.37 -14.06 15.74
CA ALA A 13 10.09 -12.98 16.66
C ALA A 13 8.90 -12.21 16.06
N ALA A 14 7.82 -12.07 16.82
CA ALA A 14 6.68 -11.27 16.41
C ALA A 14 7.19 -9.94 15.85
N PRO A 15 6.73 -9.50 14.66
CA PRO A 15 7.29 -8.33 14.03
C PRO A 15 7.21 -7.17 15.03
N ALA A 16 8.36 -6.56 15.32
CA ALA A 16 8.41 -5.37 16.14
C ALA A 16 7.37 -4.39 15.57
N ARG A 17 6.36 -4.05 16.38
CA ARG A 17 5.29 -3.16 15.93
C ARG A 17 5.94 -1.82 15.66
N VAL A 18 6.16 -1.53 14.38
CA VAL A 18 6.69 -0.24 13.94
C VAL A 18 5.78 0.81 14.57
N PRO A 19 6.32 1.79 15.31
CA PRO A 19 5.49 2.86 15.85
C PRO A 19 4.70 3.44 14.68
N THR A 20 3.40 3.59 14.83
CA THR A 20 2.52 4.24 13.83
C THR A 20 2.79 5.74 13.83
N SER A 21 4.06 6.15 13.64
CA SER A 21 4.39 7.46 13.09
C SER A 21 3.47 7.67 11.89
N ASP A 22 2.69 8.75 11.92
CA ASP A 22 1.46 8.95 11.16
C ASP A 22 1.61 8.58 9.67
N VAL A 23 1.33 7.32 9.35
CA VAL A 23 1.48 6.76 8.00
C VAL A 23 0.50 7.45 7.04
N GLY A 24 -0.67 7.87 7.54
CA GLY A 24 -1.64 8.65 6.78
C GLY A 24 -1.07 10.01 6.38
N ALA A 25 -0.49 10.74 7.32
CA ALA A 25 0.17 12.02 7.03
C ALA A 25 1.34 11.85 6.04
N TRP A 26 2.13 10.78 6.18
CA TRP A 26 3.19 10.46 5.22
C TRP A 26 2.63 10.17 3.81
N ARG A 27 1.56 9.36 3.71
CA ARG A 27 0.89 9.04 2.44
C ARG A 27 0.36 10.29 1.76
N LEU A 28 -0.33 11.15 2.51
CA LEU A 28 -0.88 12.40 2.00
C LEU A 28 0.22 13.29 1.43
N ARG A 29 1.29 13.52 2.20
CA ARG A 29 2.41 14.35 1.74
C ARG A 29 3.06 13.78 0.49
N ARG A 30 3.27 12.47 0.41
CA ARG A 30 3.81 11.81 -0.77
C ARG A 30 2.95 12.00 -2.03
N LEU A 31 1.63 11.95 -1.88
CA LEU A 31 0.70 12.18 -3.00
C LEU A 31 0.70 13.65 -3.43
N LEU A 32 0.71 14.59 -2.49
CA LEU A 32 0.81 16.02 -2.80
C LEU A 32 2.12 16.35 -3.53
N ASP A 33 3.25 15.82 -3.05
CA ASP A 33 4.56 16.01 -3.69
C ASP A 33 4.60 15.45 -5.12
N ALA A 34 3.80 14.42 -5.41
CA ALA A 34 3.64 13.84 -6.74
C ALA A 34 2.62 14.59 -7.63
N GLY A 35 2.01 15.66 -7.14
CA GLY A 35 1.09 16.50 -7.91
C GLY A 35 -0.37 16.03 -7.89
N PHE A 36 -0.75 15.13 -6.98
CA PHE A 36 -2.16 14.80 -6.80
C PHE A 36 -2.93 16.01 -6.24
N PRO A 37 -4.16 16.29 -6.72
CA PRO A 37 -4.97 17.34 -6.16
C PRO A 37 -5.30 17.03 -4.68
N PRO A 38 -5.31 18.03 -3.79
CA PRO A 38 -5.50 17.83 -2.34
C PRO A 38 -6.70 16.96 -1.94
N PRO A 39 -7.91 17.12 -2.51
CA PRO A 39 -9.03 16.26 -2.12
C PRO A 39 -8.81 14.79 -2.49
N LEU A 40 -8.22 14.52 -3.66
CA LEU A 40 -7.92 13.16 -4.11
C LEU A 40 -6.78 12.54 -3.29
N ALA A 41 -5.75 13.33 -2.98
CA ALA A 41 -4.62 12.88 -2.16
C ALA A 41 -5.06 12.48 -0.75
N ALA A 42 -5.97 13.25 -0.14
CA ALA A 42 -6.54 12.94 1.18
C ALA A 42 -7.37 11.65 1.15
N GLN A 43 -8.21 11.48 0.12
CA GLN A 43 -9.00 10.25 -0.06
C GLN A 43 -8.08 9.03 -0.17
N LEU A 44 -7.13 9.05 -1.12
CA LEU A 44 -6.22 7.92 -1.37
C LEU A 44 -5.32 7.61 -0.16
N ALA A 45 -4.87 8.63 0.58
CA ALA A 45 -4.09 8.43 1.79
C ALA A 45 -4.88 7.71 2.89
N ALA A 46 -6.17 8.00 3.00
CA ALA A 46 -7.09 7.38 3.97
C ALA A 46 -7.61 6.00 3.51
N THR A 47 -7.60 5.70 2.21
CA THR A 47 -8.08 4.41 1.70
C THR A 47 -7.08 3.28 2.02
N PRO A 48 -7.47 2.27 2.82
CA PRO A 48 -6.65 1.08 3.04
C PRO A 48 -6.59 0.23 1.75
N GLY A 49 -5.48 -0.47 1.54
CA GLY A 49 -5.29 -1.33 0.36
C GLY A 49 -4.83 -0.61 -0.92
N VAL A 50 -4.80 0.72 -0.95
CA VAL A 50 -4.23 1.47 -2.08
C VAL A 50 -2.72 1.28 -2.12
N ASP A 51 -2.22 0.79 -3.26
CA ASP A 51 -0.79 0.71 -3.54
C ASP A 51 -0.27 2.09 -3.99
N LEU A 52 0.33 2.80 -3.02
CA LEU A 52 0.95 4.10 -3.26
C LEU A 52 2.13 4.02 -4.24
N HIS A 53 2.87 2.91 -4.23
CA HIS A 53 4.02 2.74 -5.11
C HIS A 53 3.57 2.60 -6.57
N ALA A 54 2.51 1.82 -6.81
CA ALA A 54 1.91 1.70 -8.14
C ALA A 54 1.32 3.03 -8.64
N LEU A 55 0.68 3.82 -7.76
CA LEU A 55 0.17 5.16 -8.10
C LEU A 55 1.29 6.10 -8.55
N LEU A 56 2.34 6.21 -7.73
CA LEU A 56 3.50 7.05 -8.05
C LEU A 56 4.18 6.59 -9.33
N GLY A 57 4.32 5.28 -9.53
CA GLY A 57 4.89 4.73 -10.76
C GLY A 57 4.06 4.99 -12.03
N LEU A 58 2.75 5.22 -11.92
CA LEU A 58 1.93 5.69 -13.04
C LEU A 58 2.22 7.17 -13.34
N VAL A 59 2.27 8.01 -12.30
CA VAL A 59 2.53 9.45 -12.44
C VAL A 59 3.94 9.72 -12.97
N ASP A 60 4.94 8.98 -12.50
CA ASP A 60 6.33 9.07 -13.00
C ASP A 60 6.44 8.72 -14.50
N ARG A 61 5.51 7.91 -15.02
CA ARG A 61 5.39 7.58 -16.46
C ARG A 61 4.60 8.62 -17.26
N GLY A 62 4.15 9.71 -16.64
CA GLY A 62 3.35 10.76 -17.26
C GLY A 62 1.84 10.51 -17.23
N CYS A 63 1.36 9.54 -16.45
CA CYS A 63 -0.08 9.35 -16.25
C CYS A 63 -0.64 10.49 -15.37
N PRO A 64 -1.75 11.14 -15.76
CA PRO A 64 -2.42 12.11 -14.91
C PRO A 64 -2.87 11.48 -13.56
N PRO A 65 -2.76 12.20 -12.43
CA PRO A 65 -3.08 11.67 -11.10
C PRO A 65 -4.50 11.08 -10.98
N GLU A 66 -5.49 11.75 -11.59
CA GLU A 66 -6.88 11.31 -11.59
C GLU A 66 -7.06 10.02 -12.38
N LEU A 67 -6.31 9.86 -13.48
CA LEU A 67 -6.33 8.64 -14.28
C LEU A 67 -5.63 7.50 -13.53
N ALA A 68 -4.48 7.77 -12.89
CA ALA A 68 -3.76 6.79 -12.09
C ALA A 68 -4.63 6.24 -10.94
N ALA A 69 -5.37 7.13 -10.25
CA ALA A 69 -6.31 6.76 -9.21
C ALA A 69 -7.43 5.85 -9.71
N ARG A 70 -7.94 6.07 -10.92
CA ARG A 70 -8.97 5.22 -11.52
C ARG A 70 -8.45 3.86 -11.97
N ILE A 71 -7.21 3.79 -12.45
CA ILE A 71 -6.56 2.54 -12.85
C ILE A 71 -6.35 1.62 -11.65
N LEU A 72 -6.01 2.19 -10.49
CA LEU A 72 -5.69 1.46 -9.27
C LEU A 72 -6.80 1.53 -8.22
N ALA A 73 -7.98 2.03 -8.57
CA ALA A 73 -9.12 2.03 -7.67
C ALA A 73 -9.40 0.57 -7.28
N PRO A 74 -9.49 0.24 -5.99
CA PRO A 74 -9.85 -1.11 -5.57
C PRO A 74 -11.21 -1.43 -6.21
N ILE A 75 -11.26 -2.54 -6.95
CA ILE A 75 -12.52 -3.06 -7.46
C ILE A 75 -13.26 -3.56 -6.23
N ASP A 76 -14.43 -3.00 -5.94
CA ASP A 76 -15.25 -3.46 -4.84
C ASP A 76 -15.72 -4.88 -5.20
N GLU A 77 -15.05 -5.90 -4.67
CA GLU A 77 -15.36 -7.32 -4.89
C GLU A 77 -16.64 -7.75 -4.15
N ALA A 78 -17.59 -6.82 -3.90
CA ALA A 78 -18.84 -7.08 -3.19
C ALA A 78 -19.97 -7.51 -4.15
N SER A 79 -19.63 -8.12 -5.28
CA SER A 79 -20.59 -8.72 -6.22
C SER A 79 -20.18 -10.14 -6.60
N ASP A 80 -19.72 -10.91 -5.62
CA ASP A 80 -19.76 -12.37 -5.66
C ASP A 80 -20.64 -12.82 -4.48
N GLU A 81 -21.96 -12.78 -4.70
CA GLU A 81 -22.95 -13.46 -3.84
C GLU A 81 -23.05 -14.93 -4.32
N PRO A 82 -23.20 -15.91 -3.41
CA PRO A 82 -23.05 -17.34 -3.70
C PRO A 82 -24.22 -17.97 -4.50
#